data_AF-A0A970Z402-F1
#
_entry.id   AF-A0A970Z402-F1
#
_cell.length_a   1.000
_cell.length_b   1.000
_cell.length_c   1.000
_cell.angle_alpha   90.00
_cell.angle_beta   90.00
_cell.angle_gamma   90.00
#
_symmetry.space_group_name_H-M   'P 1'
#
loop_
_entity.id
_entity.type
_entity.pdbx_description
1 polymer ?
#
loop_
_entity_poly.entity_id
_entity_poly.type
_entity_poly.pdbx_seq_one_letter_code
_entity_poly.pdbx_strand_id
1 'polypeptide(L)'
;MRLRTGVVGPRIAAISVGGALVLGAGLTAPAAPAQAVVACAVQYRQDQWPGGMTVNITVRNLGDPLTDWALDFTFPTTGQRIMHGWSATWTQTGRDVTARSLPWNAVIPAGSSATIGFVGSWSSTNPVPTSFAVSATGGTCGPGPVTLTSTTPTTTSTTTTSTTTTTTTTTTTTTTTTTTTTTTTPTTTSTTTGDSRLDNPYLGATVYVNPEWSAKAAADGGQAIADQPTAIWLDSIASITAPPGSGYDTGLREHLDNALEQGADLVQVVVYDLPGGRCALLSPHGELEVDELEVYRTEFIDPIAEIEADPKYADLRIVNIIEPNSLPNLLTGTGNLERPECNVPLIADTYVGAVVHALSALHAAGPNVYNYLDAAHHAWLGWETNFRPAAQLFARVARQATGGVGTVQGFVTNTAGYAATREPYYTATTVVAGVSVRQSRWVDWNNYVDELSFAT
;
A
#
# COMPACT_ATOMS: atom_id res chain seq x y z
N MET A 1 -51.81 37.33 -2.41
CA MET A 1 -52.91 38.07 -3.06
C MET A 1 -52.49 38.33 -4.51
N ARG A 2 -53.21 37.71 -5.48
CA ARG A 2 -53.43 38.01 -6.93
C ARG A 2 -52.50 39.03 -7.64
N LEU A 3 -52.11 38.96 -8.92
CA LEU A 3 -52.54 38.37 -10.21
C LEU A 3 -51.25 38.23 -11.08
N ARG A 4 -51.00 37.29 -12.00
CA ARG A 4 -51.66 36.76 -13.22
C ARG A 4 -51.89 37.73 -14.40
N THR A 5 -51.56 37.20 -15.59
CA THR A 5 -51.91 37.59 -16.99
C THR A 5 -51.05 38.70 -17.62
N GLY A 6 -50.55 38.62 -18.86
CA GLY A 6 -50.88 37.80 -20.04
C GLY A 6 -51.25 38.76 -21.19
N VAL A 7 -50.55 38.71 -22.33
CA VAL A 7 -50.91 39.48 -23.54
C VAL A 7 -50.84 38.59 -24.79
N VAL A 8 -51.80 38.83 -25.67
CA VAL A 8 -52.27 38.02 -26.80
C VAL A 8 -52.00 38.72 -28.13
N GLY A 9 -51.41 37.98 -29.09
CA GLY A 9 -51.75 37.97 -30.55
C GLY A 9 -51.38 39.18 -31.44
N PRO A 10 -51.76 39.20 -32.75
CA PRO A 10 -52.02 38.09 -33.69
C PRO A 10 -51.64 38.38 -35.20
N ARG A 11 -51.96 37.43 -36.12
CA ARG A 11 -52.28 37.55 -37.59
C ARG A 11 -51.14 37.87 -38.61
N ILE A 12 -51.12 37.54 -39.91
CA ILE A 12 -51.85 36.69 -40.91
C ILE A 12 -51.03 36.76 -42.24
N ALA A 13 -51.17 35.73 -43.11
CA ALA A 13 -51.06 35.69 -44.59
C ALA A 13 -49.71 35.52 -45.35
N ALA A 14 -49.68 34.35 -46.00
CA ALA A 14 -49.03 33.86 -47.22
C ALA A 14 -48.62 34.83 -48.35
N ILE A 15 -47.60 34.42 -49.13
CA ILE A 15 -47.55 34.44 -50.62
C ILE A 15 -46.52 33.37 -51.09
N SER A 16 -46.89 32.63 -52.12
CA SER A 16 -46.16 31.59 -52.85
C SER A 16 -45.24 32.14 -53.95
N VAL A 17 -44.04 31.58 -54.15
CA VAL A 17 -43.28 31.65 -55.41
C VAL A 17 -42.53 30.33 -55.63
N GLY A 18 -42.62 29.78 -56.84
CA GLY A 18 -41.97 28.55 -57.25
C GLY A 18 -40.60 28.75 -57.92
N GLY A 19 -39.86 27.65 -57.99
CA GLY A 19 -39.04 27.24 -59.14
C GLY A 19 -37.69 27.94 -59.36
N ALA A 20 -36.60 27.25 -59.01
CA ALA A 20 -35.42 27.12 -59.88
C ALA A 20 -34.60 25.88 -59.46
N LEU A 21 -34.62 24.88 -60.34
CA LEU A 21 -33.80 23.67 -60.29
C LEU A 21 -32.39 24.03 -60.80
N VAL A 22 -31.35 23.82 -59.98
CA VAL A 22 -29.96 23.84 -60.44
C VAL A 22 -29.39 22.43 -60.22
N LEU A 23 -29.25 21.69 -61.31
CA LEU A 23 -28.56 20.40 -61.35
C LEU A 23 -27.05 20.63 -61.27
N GLY A 24 -26.50 20.64 -60.05
CA GLY A 24 -25.07 20.48 -59.83
C GLY A 24 -24.72 19.00 -59.88
N ALA A 25 -23.97 18.58 -60.90
CA ALA A 25 -23.38 17.25 -60.98
C ALA A 25 -22.36 17.07 -59.85
N GLY A 26 -22.80 16.48 -58.74
CA GLY A 26 -21.93 16.08 -57.64
C GLY A 26 -21.07 14.90 -58.08
N LEU A 27 -19.76 15.13 -58.23
CA LEU A 27 -18.76 14.07 -58.20
C LEU A 27 -18.82 13.41 -56.82
N THR A 28 -19.50 12.28 -56.71
CA THR A 28 -19.42 11.42 -55.52
C THR A 28 -18.08 10.71 -55.55
N ALA A 29 -17.06 11.31 -54.96
CA ALA A 29 -15.91 10.55 -54.48
C ALA A 29 -16.44 9.49 -53.50
N PRO A 30 -16.00 8.21 -53.57
CA PRO A 30 -16.32 7.27 -52.52
C PRO A 30 -15.75 7.84 -51.22
N ALA A 31 -16.62 8.11 -50.25
CA ALA A 31 -16.17 8.37 -48.89
C ALA A 31 -15.41 7.13 -48.44
N ALA A 32 -14.10 7.26 -48.25
CA ALA A 32 -13.36 6.28 -47.47
C ALA A 32 -14.08 6.13 -46.12
N PRO A 33 -14.21 4.92 -45.55
CA PRO A 33 -14.79 4.79 -44.23
C PRO A 33 -14.03 5.73 -43.30
N ALA A 34 -14.73 6.68 -42.69
CA ALA A 34 -14.18 7.48 -41.62
C ALA A 34 -13.88 6.49 -40.49
N GLN A 35 -12.63 6.03 -40.40
CA GLN A 35 -12.18 5.33 -39.21
C GLN A 35 -12.30 6.36 -38.09
N ALA A 36 -13.21 6.12 -37.15
CA ALA A 36 -13.24 6.86 -35.91
C ALA A 36 -11.84 6.73 -35.29
N VAL A 37 -11.08 7.83 -35.31
CA VAL A 37 -9.74 7.85 -34.70
C VAL A 37 -9.99 7.83 -33.21
N VAL A 38 -9.99 6.63 -32.64
CA VAL A 38 -9.92 6.49 -31.20
C VAL A 38 -8.55 7.03 -30.80
N ALA A 39 -8.53 8.11 -30.02
CA ALA A 39 -7.31 8.69 -29.51
C ALA A 39 -7.04 8.08 -28.13
N CYS A 40 -5.87 7.49 -27.93
CA CYS A 40 -5.43 6.95 -26.64
C CYS A 40 -4.06 7.54 -26.29
N ALA A 41 -3.77 7.74 -25.00
CA ALA A 41 -2.42 8.05 -24.54
C ALA A 41 -1.91 6.93 -23.63
N VAL A 42 -0.64 6.57 -23.79
CA VAL A 42 0.01 5.53 -22.99
C VAL A 42 1.14 6.17 -22.19
N GLN A 43 1.07 6.04 -20.86
CA GLN A 43 2.17 6.42 -19.97
C GLN A 43 2.85 5.15 -19.49
N TYR A 44 4.16 5.06 -19.67
CA TYR A 44 4.98 3.95 -19.19
C TYR A 44 5.94 4.47 -18.12
N ARG A 45 5.72 4.04 -16.87
CA ARG A 45 6.58 4.36 -15.73
C ARG A 45 7.37 3.13 -15.32
N GLN A 46 8.68 3.26 -15.28
CA GLN A 46 9.59 2.16 -14.96
C GLN A 46 10.48 2.53 -13.78
N ASP A 47 10.38 1.73 -12.72
CA ASP A 47 11.37 1.67 -11.65
C ASP A 47 12.26 0.45 -11.89
N GLN A 48 13.58 0.61 -11.86
CA GLN A 48 14.51 -0.47 -12.17
C GLN A 48 15.65 -0.62 -11.16
N TRP A 49 16.18 -1.84 -11.08
CA TRP A 49 17.35 -2.23 -10.30
C TRP A 49 18.20 -3.24 -11.10
N PRO A 50 19.45 -3.54 -10.72
CA PRO A 50 20.26 -4.51 -11.43
C PRO A 50 19.52 -5.85 -11.61
N GLY A 51 19.28 -6.24 -12.86
CA GLY A 51 18.61 -7.50 -13.19
C GLY A 51 17.08 -7.46 -13.23
N GLY A 52 16.43 -6.38 -12.78
CA GLY A 52 14.97 -6.32 -12.63
C GLY A 52 14.32 -4.95 -12.80
N MET A 53 13.01 -4.97 -13.03
CA MET A 53 12.18 -3.78 -13.18
C MET A 53 10.76 -4.01 -12.70
N THR A 54 10.13 -2.95 -12.22
CA THR A 54 8.68 -2.85 -12.05
C THR A 54 8.17 -1.77 -13.00
N VAL A 55 7.09 -2.08 -13.70
CA VAL A 55 6.51 -1.20 -14.71
C VAL A 55 5.04 -0.99 -14.42
N ASN A 56 4.62 0.27 -14.39
CA ASN A 56 3.23 0.68 -14.42
C ASN A 56 2.92 1.35 -15.76
N ILE A 57 1.87 0.86 -16.43
CA ILE A 57 1.38 1.40 -17.68
C ILE A 57 -0.04 1.93 -17.48
N THR A 58 -0.24 3.21 -17.79
CA THR A 58 -1.57 3.82 -17.79
C THR A 58 -2.03 4.02 -19.23
N VAL A 59 -3.15 3.38 -19.58
CA VAL A 59 -3.86 3.56 -20.85
C VAL A 59 -4.98 4.55 -20.62
N ARG A 60 -4.85 5.76 -21.16
CA ARG A 60 -5.86 6.82 -21.08
C ARG A 60 -6.66 6.88 -22.36
N ASN A 61 -7.99 6.82 -22.25
CA ASN A 61 -8.90 7.00 -23.36
C ASN A 61 -9.17 8.49 -23.59
N LEU A 62 -8.95 8.98 -24.82
CA LEU A 62 -9.19 10.36 -25.25
C LEU A 62 -10.31 10.46 -26.31
N GLY A 63 -10.97 9.35 -26.65
CA GLY A 63 -12.06 9.26 -27.63
C GLY A 63 -13.23 8.43 -27.13
N ASP A 64 -13.87 7.69 -28.03
CA ASP A 64 -15.00 6.80 -27.70
C ASP A 64 -14.59 5.69 -26.70
N PRO A 65 -15.53 5.14 -25.91
CA PRO A 65 -15.23 4.08 -24.94
C PRO A 65 -14.47 2.90 -25.54
N LEU A 66 -13.36 2.53 -24.91
CA LEU A 66 -12.62 1.32 -25.26
C LEU A 66 -13.32 0.13 -24.60
N THR A 67 -13.57 -0.93 -25.36
CA THR A 67 -14.17 -2.19 -24.84
C THR A 67 -13.30 -3.37 -25.25
N ASP A 68 -13.08 -4.34 -24.36
CA ASP A 68 -12.21 -5.51 -24.54
C ASP A 68 -10.84 -5.15 -25.11
N TRP A 69 -10.22 -4.12 -24.54
CA TRP A 69 -9.00 -3.55 -25.09
C TRP A 69 -7.78 -4.44 -24.87
N ALA A 70 -6.78 -4.29 -25.75
CA ALA A 70 -5.45 -4.87 -25.62
C ALA A 70 -4.37 -3.83 -25.94
N LEU A 71 -3.30 -3.82 -25.15
CA LEU A 71 -2.10 -3.02 -25.36
C LEU A 71 -0.99 -3.91 -25.91
N ASP A 72 -0.42 -3.51 -27.04
CA ASP A 72 0.71 -4.16 -27.68
C ASP A 72 1.94 -3.24 -27.66
N PHE A 73 3.10 -3.78 -27.29
CA PHE A 73 4.38 -3.10 -27.41
C PHE A 73 5.53 -4.09 -27.58
N THR A 74 6.69 -3.58 -28.02
CA THR A 74 7.89 -4.39 -28.21
C THR A 74 8.99 -3.88 -27.29
N PHE A 75 9.58 -4.77 -26.48
CA PHE A 75 10.79 -4.44 -25.74
C PHE A 75 11.93 -4.11 -26.70
N PRO A 76 12.71 -3.03 -26.49
CA PRO A 76 13.79 -2.69 -27.41
C PRO A 76 14.91 -3.73 -27.43
N THR A 77 15.09 -4.50 -26.34
CA THR A 77 16.12 -5.53 -26.23
C THR A 77 15.53 -6.94 -26.08
N THR A 78 16.30 -7.95 -26.45
CA THR A 78 15.95 -9.36 -26.23
C THR A 78 16.16 -9.83 -24.78
N GLY A 79 16.83 -9.01 -23.95
CA GLY A 79 17.11 -9.30 -22.55
C GLY A 79 15.95 -9.00 -21.61
N GLN A 80 14.95 -8.22 -22.06
CA GLN A 80 13.78 -7.85 -21.25
C GLN A 80 12.70 -8.96 -21.27
N ARG A 81 12.25 -9.35 -20.09
CA ARG A 81 11.23 -10.40 -19.89
C ARG A 81 10.21 -9.97 -18.84
N ILE A 82 8.94 -10.23 -19.10
CA ILE A 82 7.88 -10.19 -18.09
C ILE A 82 7.95 -11.47 -17.28
N MET A 83 8.02 -11.33 -15.96
CA MET A 83 8.02 -12.45 -15.02
C MET A 83 6.62 -12.67 -14.45
N HIS A 84 5.96 -11.59 -14.03
CA HIS A 84 4.59 -11.62 -13.56
C HIS A 84 3.93 -10.27 -13.85
N GLY A 85 2.65 -10.25 -14.20
CA GLY A 85 1.89 -9.04 -14.45
C GLY A 85 0.54 -9.04 -13.76
N TRP A 86 -0.05 -7.87 -13.59
CA TRP A 86 -1.37 -7.68 -12.97
C TRP A 86 -2.26 -6.80 -13.85
N SER A 87 -3.55 -6.80 -13.53
CA SER A 87 -4.60 -6.02 -14.19
C SER A 87 -4.75 -6.22 -15.70
N ALA A 88 -4.09 -7.23 -16.26
CA ALA A 88 -4.24 -7.68 -17.62
C ALA A 88 -3.80 -9.15 -17.71
N THR A 89 -4.27 -9.85 -18.73
CA THR A 89 -3.65 -11.10 -19.16
C THR A 89 -2.44 -10.76 -20.01
N TRP A 90 -1.25 -11.12 -19.52
CA TRP A 90 0.02 -10.81 -20.16
C TRP A 90 0.55 -11.99 -20.97
N THR A 91 0.93 -11.72 -22.22
CA THR A 91 1.64 -12.69 -23.07
C THR A 91 2.86 -12.03 -23.66
N GLN A 92 3.99 -12.74 -23.68
CA GLN A 92 5.21 -12.29 -24.33
C GLN A 92 5.76 -13.38 -25.26
N THR A 93 6.02 -13.02 -26.51
CA THR A 93 6.75 -13.87 -27.47
C THR A 93 7.99 -13.12 -27.96
N GLY A 94 9.17 -13.60 -27.59
CA GLY A 94 10.41 -12.88 -27.90
C GLY A 94 10.42 -11.50 -27.27
N ARG A 95 10.35 -10.43 -28.08
CA ARG A 95 10.30 -9.05 -27.59
C ARG A 95 8.89 -8.47 -27.55
N ASP A 96 7.94 -9.13 -28.21
CA ASP A 96 6.59 -8.61 -28.40
C ASP A 96 5.73 -8.99 -27.20
N VAL A 97 5.07 -7.99 -26.63
CA VAL A 97 4.23 -8.09 -25.44
C VAL A 97 2.83 -7.65 -25.80
N THR A 98 1.85 -8.45 -25.37
CA THR A 98 0.43 -8.10 -25.39
C THR A 98 -0.11 -8.17 -23.98
N ALA A 99 -0.82 -7.12 -23.56
CA ALA A 99 -1.59 -7.07 -22.33
C ALA A 99 -3.08 -6.93 -22.69
N ARG A 100 -3.87 -7.96 -22.41
CA ARG A 100 -5.33 -7.94 -22.65
C ARG A 100 -6.07 -7.56 -21.39
N SER A 101 -7.08 -6.71 -21.51
CA SER A 101 -7.99 -6.40 -20.40
C SER A 101 -8.60 -7.67 -19.78
N LEU A 102 -8.90 -7.57 -18.49
CA LEU A 102 -9.67 -8.53 -17.73
C LEU A 102 -11.15 -8.10 -17.74
N PRO A 103 -12.10 -8.99 -17.41
CA PRO A 103 -13.53 -8.65 -17.46
C PRO A 103 -13.90 -7.39 -16.69
N TRP A 104 -13.23 -7.11 -15.57
CA TRP A 104 -13.50 -5.97 -14.70
C TRP A 104 -12.94 -4.63 -15.21
N ASN A 105 -11.93 -4.62 -16.09
CA ASN A 105 -11.41 -3.41 -16.73
C ASN A 105 -11.52 -3.45 -18.26
N ALA A 106 -12.40 -4.31 -18.80
CA ALA A 106 -12.64 -4.43 -20.22
C ALA A 106 -13.13 -3.11 -20.83
N VAL A 107 -13.79 -2.25 -20.04
CA VAL A 107 -14.31 -0.96 -20.50
C VAL A 107 -13.51 0.22 -19.93
N ILE A 108 -12.99 1.09 -20.79
CA ILE A 108 -12.42 2.40 -20.40
C ILE A 108 -13.29 3.50 -21.02
N PRO A 109 -14.14 4.18 -20.23
CA PRO A 109 -14.96 5.28 -20.73
C PRO A 109 -14.12 6.44 -21.30
N ALA A 110 -14.75 7.29 -22.11
CA ALA A 110 -14.12 8.49 -22.65
C ALA A 110 -13.53 9.36 -21.51
N GLY A 111 -12.27 9.78 -21.66
CA GLY A 111 -11.56 10.60 -20.66
C GLY A 111 -11.01 9.83 -19.45
N SER A 112 -11.36 8.55 -19.28
CA SER A 112 -10.92 7.70 -18.16
C SER A 112 -9.61 6.96 -18.49
N SER A 113 -9.06 6.24 -17.52
CA SER A 113 -7.84 5.45 -17.71
C SER A 113 -7.94 4.08 -17.05
N ALA A 114 -7.19 3.11 -17.58
CA ALA A 114 -6.87 1.86 -16.88
C ALA A 114 -5.37 1.80 -16.60
N THR A 115 -5.00 1.31 -15.42
CA THR A 115 -3.61 1.07 -15.06
C THR A 115 -3.35 -0.42 -14.94
N ILE A 116 -2.33 -0.87 -15.65
CA ILE A 116 -1.83 -2.25 -15.66
C ILE A 116 -0.34 -2.24 -15.35
N GLY A 117 0.22 -3.36 -14.94
CA GLY A 117 1.65 -3.39 -14.69
C GLY A 117 2.25 -4.77 -14.63
N PHE A 118 3.57 -4.82 -14.56
CA PHE A 118 4.33 -6.05 -14.45
C PHE A 118 5.66 -5.87 -13.71
N VAL A 119 6.13 -6.96 -13.13
CA VAL A 119 7.53 -7.15 -12.75
C VAL A 119 8.22 -7.91 -13.87
N GLY A 120 9.39 -7.42 -14.27
CA GLY A 120 10.20 -8.03 -15.31
C GLY A 120 11.68 -8.10 -14.94
N SER A 121 12.43 -8.85 -15.74
CA SER A 121 13.88 -8.96 -15.65
C SER A 121 14.55 -8.36 -16.88
N TRP A 122 15.80 -7.91 -16.74
CA TRP A 122 16.66 -7.46 -17.84
C TRP A 122 18.11 -7.87 -17.57
N SER A 123 18.93 -8.03 -18.61
CA SER A 123 20.32 -8.51 -18.46
C SER A 123 21.38 -7.44 -18.69
N SER A 124 21.43 -6.85 -19.89
CA SER A 124 22.47 -5.90 -20.29
C SER A 124 22.03 -4.44 -20.18
N THR A 125 20.94 -4.08 -20.86
CA THR A 125 20.34 -2.74 -20.83
C THR A 125 18.84 -2.85 -20.75
N ASN A 126 18.19 -1.84 -20.17
CA ASN A 126 16.74 -1.82 -19.97
C ASN A 126 16.09 -0.53 -20.51
N PRO A 127 16.22 -0.26 -21.82
CA PRO A 127 15.57 0.87 -22.45
C PRO A 127 14.04 0.70 -22.44
N VAL A 128 13.34 1.83 -22.31
CA VAL A 128 11.88 1.88 -22.30
C VAL A 128 11.33 1.70 -23.72
N PRO A 129 10.25 0.91 -23.94
CA PRO A 129 9.57 0.84 -25.24
C PRO A 129 9.09 2.22 -25.72
N THR A 130 9.19 2.49 -27.02
CA THR A 130 8.81 3.79 -27.61
C THR A 130 7.56 3.73 -28.47
N SER A 131 7.05 2.54 -28.78
CA SER A 131 5.85 2.33 -29.60
C SER A 131 4.85 1.46 -28.86
N PHE A 132 3.63 1.97 -28.73
CA PHE A 132 2.50 1.29 -28.13
C PHE A 132 1.32 1.33 -29.11
N ALA A 133 0.58 0.24 -29.22
CA ALA A 133 -0.67 0.16 -29.96
C ALA A 133 -1.77 -0.31 -29.01
N VAL A 134 -2.94 0.34 -29.04
CA VAL A 134 -4.11 -0.08 -28.28
C VAL A 134 -5.19 -0.51 -29.25
N SER A 135 -5.63 -1.76 -29.18
CA SER A 135 -6.77 -2.27 -29.93
C SER A 135 -7.98 -2.46 -29.01
N ALA A 136 -9.19 -2.27 -29.53
CA ALA A 136 -10.45 -2.46 -28.79
C ALA A 136 -11.57 -2.94 -29.72
N THR A 137 -12.63 -3.51 -29.16
CA THR A 137 -13.85 -3.84 -29.91
C THR A 137 -14.45 -2.53 -30.47
N GLY A 138 -14.48 -2.39 -31.80
CA GLY A 138 -14.98 -1.20 -32.49
C GLY A 138 -13.91 -0.31 -33.14
N GLY A 139 -12.60 -0.57 -32.93
CA GLY A 139 -11.53 0.14 -33.62
C GLY A 139 -10.14 -0.04 -33.00
N THR A 140 -9.13 0.51 -33.67
CA THR A 140 -7.75 0.57 -33.16
C THR A 140 -7.36 2.02 -32.87
N CYS A 141 -6.83 2.27 -31.69
CA CYS A 141 -6.17 3.52 -31.35
C CYS A 141 -4.79 3.60 -32.05
N GLY A 142 -4.54 4.67 -32.79
CA GLY A 142 -3.22 4.97 -33.36
C GLY A 142 -2.20 5.39 -32.28
N PRO A 143 -0.90 5.48 -32.60
CA PRO A 143 0.13 5.82 -31.62
C PRO A 143 -0.09 7.24 -31.09
N GLY A 144 -0.59 7.35 -29.87
CA GLY A 144 -0.74 8.63 -29.18
C GLY A 144 0.57 9.13 -28.57
N PRO A 145 0.55 10.34 -27.97
CA PRO A 145 1.70 10.86 -27.25
C PRO A 145 2.06 9.90 -26.11
N VAL A 146 3.31 9.43 -26.12
CA VAL A 146 3.87 8.53 -25.11
C VAL A 146 4.70 9.38 -24.15
N THR A 147 4.32 9.38 -22.87
CA THR A 147 5.15 10.00 -21.82
C THR A 147 5.96 8.91 -21.12
N LEU A 148 7.28 8.98 -21.27
CA LEU A 148 8.22 8.02 -20.71
C LEU A 148 8.89 8.60 -19.48
N THR A 149 8.84 7.88 -18.36
CA THR A 149 9.60 8.22 -17.15
C THR A 149 10.31 6.97 -16.63
N SER A 150 11.62 7.06 -16.46
CA SER A 150 12.46 6.00 -15.92
C SER A 150 13.30 6.56 -14.78
N THR A 151 13.22 5.91 -13.63
CA THR A 151 14.00 6.21 -12.42
C THR A 151 15.06 5.14 -12.27
N THR A 152 16.32 5.55 -12.27
CA THR A 152 17.45 4.66 -11.94
C THR A 152 17.98 5.10 -10.57
N PRO A 153 18.07 4.22 -9.56
CA PRO A 153 18.77 4.55 -8.33
C PRO A 153 20.28 4.66 -8.64
N THR A 154 20.82 5.87 -8.55
CA THR A 154 22.26 6.14 -8.70
C THR A 154 22.99 5.65 -7.44
N THR A 155 23.69 4.52 -7.53
CA THR A 155 24.67 4.13 -6.51
C THR A 155 25.96 4.90 -6.76
N THR A 156 26.20 5.94 -5.95
CA THR A 156 27.52 6.60 -5.86
C THR A 156 28.48 5.65 -5.15
N SER A 157 29.28 4.91 -5.91
CA SER A 157 30.35 4.06 -5.37
C SER A 157 31.60 4.92 -5.13
N THR A 158 31.89 5.25 -3.87
CA THR A 158 33.17 5.83 -3.45
C THR A 158 34.24 4.75 -3.46
N THR A 159 35.12 4.78 -4.46
CA THR A 159 36.27 3.87 -4.57
C THR A 159 37.26 4.15 -3.45
N THR A 160 37.35 3.25 -2.45
CA THR A 160 38.50 3.19 -1.54
C THR A 160 39.47 2.13 -2.06
N THR A 161 40.63 2.60 -2.53
CA THR A 161 41.77 1.78 -2.93
C THR A 161 42.29 1.03 -1.72
N SER A 162 42.12 -0.29 -1.67
CA SER A 162 42.79 -1.16 -0.69
C SER A 162 43.92 -1.92 -1.40
N THR A 163 45.14 -1.71 -0.90
CA THR A 163 46.40 -2.22 -1.43
C THR A 163 46.51 -3.72 -1.15
N THR A 164 46.65 -4.52 -2.20
CA THR A 164 46.88 -5.97 -2.14
C THR A 164 48.24 -6.28 -1.51
N THR A 165 48.26 -6.97 -0.36
CA THR A 165 49.47 -7.61 0.17
C THR A 165 49.35 -9.13 -0.04
N THR A 166 50.24 -9.64 -0.89
CA THR A 166 50.41 -11.06 -1.20
C THR A 166 50.85 -11.83 0.05
N THR A 167 50.11 -12.86 0.45
CA THR A 167 50.60 -13.85 1.43
C THR A 167 50.51 -15.26 0.84
N THR A 168 51.64 -15.94 0.88
CA THR A 168 51.97 -17.24 0.28
C THR A 168 51.19 -18.39 0.90
N THR A 169 50.64 -19.26 0.04
CA THR A 169 50.00 -20.53 0.38
C THR A 169 50.99 -21.50 1.05
N THR A 170 50.68 -21.99 2.24
CA THR A 170 51.32 -23.18 2.81
C THR A 170 50.26 -24.24 3.05
N THR A 171 50.42 -25.37 2.36
CA THR A 171 49.61 -26.59 2.48
C THR A 171 49.87 -27.26 3.82
N THR A 172 48.83 -27.61 4.59
CA THR A 172 48.97 -28.60 5.67
C THR A 172 47.70 -29.45 5.81
N THR A 173 47.98 -30.72 5.99
CA THR A 173 47.17 -31.93 5.89
C THR A 173 46.02 -32.02 6.89
N THR A 174 44.92 -32.60 6.41
CA THR A 174 43.73 -33.02 7.15
C THR A 174 44.08 -33.95 8.31
N THR A 175 43.65 -33.62 9.52
CA THR A 175 43.49 -34.59 10.62
C THR A 175 42.11 -34.42 11.22
N THR A 176 41.34 -35.51 11.20
CA THR A 176 40.00 -35.65 11.75
C THR A 176 40.08 -35.73 13.27
N THR A 177 39.48 -34.79 13.98
CA THR A 177 39.23 -34.92 15.42
C THR A 177 37.81 -34.48 15.74
N THR A 178 37.06 -35.41 16.30
CA THR A 178 35.72 -35.28 16.86
C THR A 178 35.73 -34.32 18.03
N THR A 179 34.90 -33.27 18.01
CA THR A 179 34.69 -32.40 19.17
C THR A 179 33.21 -32.16 19.40
N THR A 180 32.81 -32.51 20.61
CA THR A 180 31.51 -32.42 21.28
C THR A 180 30.90 -31.02 21.18
N THR A 181 29.61 -30.95 20.87
CA THR A 181 28.79 -29.73 20.86
C THR A 181 28.57 -29.23 22.29
N THR A 182 29.24 -28.15 22.68
CA THR A 182 28.85 -27.32 23.82
C THR A 182 28.06 -26.11 23.30
N THR A 183 26.79 -26.05 23.67
CA THR A 183 25.91 -24.90 23.50
C THR A 183 26.44 -23.72 24.30
N THR A 184 26.94 -22.69 23.63
CA THR A 184 27.21 -21.38 24.26
C THR A 184 26.08 -20.42 23.87
N THR A 185 25.24 -20.11 24.86
CA THR A 185 24.33 -18.97 24.89
C THR A 185 25.11 -17.68 24.57
N PRO A 186 24.65 -16.80 23.66
CA PRO A 186 25.26 -15.49 23.51
C PRO A 186 24.79 -14.61 24.67
N THR A 187 25.69 -14.36 25.62
CA THR A 187 25.54 -13.27 26.57
C THR A 187 26.06 -12.00 25.90
N THR A 188 25.16 -11.15 25.42
CA THR A 188 25.50 -9.79 24.99
C THR A 188 25.58 -8.89 26.22
N THR A 189 26.79 -8.52 26.57
CA THR A 189 27.10 -7.48 27.55
C THR A 189 26.54 -6.14 27.05
N SER A 190 25.60 -5.57 27.79
CA SER A 190 25.10 -4.22 27.62
C SER A 190 26.20 -3.20 27.95
N THR A 191 26.75 -2.56 26.93
CA THR A 191 27.47 -1.29 27.08
C THR A 191 26.46 -0.16 27.11
N THR A 192 26.15 0.32 28.32
CA THR A 192 25.47 1.59 28.55
C THR A 192 26.36 2.75 28.10
N THR A 193 26.07 3.27 26.91
CA THR A 193 26.25 4.68 26.56
C THR A 193 24.85 5.23 26.30
N GLY A 194 24.46 6.30 27.01
CA GLY A 194 23.20 6.99 26.77
C GLY A 194 23.03 7.43 25.32
N ASP A 195 21.78 7.61 24.90
CA ASP A 195 21.30 8.11 23.60
C ASP A 195 21.13 7.14 22.41
N SER A 196 21.34 5.82 22.53
CA SER A 196 20.96 4.91 21.43
C SER A 196 19.60 4.27 21.65
N ARG A 197 18.62 4.61 20.81
CA ARG A 197 17.34 3.89 20.65
C ARG A 197 17.60 2.38 20.57
N LEU A 198 16.83 1.59 21.32
CA LEU A 198 17.00 0.12 21.36
C LEU A 198 16.62 -0.50 20.01
N ASP A 199 17.19 -1.66 19.70
CA ASP A 199 16.77 -2.43 18.52
C ASP A 199 15.37 -3.04 18.73
N ASN A 200 15.13 -3.59 19.93
CA ASN A 200 13.83 -4.11 20.34
C ASN A 200 13.36 -3.44 21.65
N PRO A 201 12.30 -2.61 21.62
CA PRO A 201 11.81 -1.91 22.81
C PRO A 201 11.21 -2.87 23.85
N TYR A 202 10.78 -4.06 23.47
CA TYR A 202 10.18 -5.04 24.38
C TYR A 202 11.19 -5.81 25.22
N LEU A 203 12.48 -5.77 24.85
CA LEU A 203 13.49 -6.56 25.53
C LEU A 203 13.66 -6.10 26.98
N GLY A 204 13.32 -6.98 27.92
CA GLY A 204 13.41 -6.73 29.36
C GLY A 204 12.44 -5.68 29.89
N ALA A 205 11.41 -5.30 29.13
CA ALA A 205 10.45 -4.28 29.52
C ALA A 205 9.30 -4.86 30.34
N THR A 206 8.90 -4.14 31.39
CA THR A 206 7.59 -4.26 32.02
C THR A 206 6.59 -3.46 31.20
N VAL A 207 5.58 -4.12 30.64
CA VAL A 207 4.61 -3.46 29.76
C VAL A 207 3.43 -2.94 30.57
N TYR A 208 2.98 -1.73 30.26
CA TYR A 208 1.82 -1.07 30.86
C TYR A 208 0.55 -1.93 30.80
N VAL A 209 -0.14 -2.04 31.94
CA VAL A 209 -1.45 -2.67 32.06
C VAL A 209 -2.50 -1.57 32.12
N ASN A 210 -3.37 -1.50 31.11
CA ASN A 210 -4.45 -0.50 31.08
C ASN A 210 -5.46 -0.77 32.22
N PRO A 211 -5.59 0.12 33.22
CA PRO A 211 -6.49 -0.08 34.35
C PRO A 211 -7.96 -0.20 33.95
N GLU A 212 -8.38 0.50 32.90
CA GLU A 212 -9.75 0.47 32.40
C GLU A 212 -10.10 -0.92 31.85
N TRP A 213 -9.23 -1.46 31.00
CA TRP A 213 -9.40 -2.81 30.45
C TRP A 213 -9.31 -3.87 31.55
N SER A 214 -8.35 -3.74 32.47
CA SER A 214 -8.19 -4.64 33.62
C SER A 214 -9.47 -4.71 34.46
N ALA A 215 -10.07 -3.55 34.77
CA ALA A 215 -11.32 -3.47 35.51
C ALA A 215 -12.49 -4.13 34.75
N LYS A 216 -12.62 -3.89 33.45
CA LYS A 216 -13.64 -4.52 32.59
C LYS A 216 -13.48 -6.05 32.56
N ALA A 217 -12.26 -6.54 32.32
CA ALA A 217 -11.96 -7.96 32.31
C ALA A 217 -12.28 -8.63 33.65
N ALA A 218 -11.89 -8.00 34.77
CA ALA A 218 -12.19 -8.52 36.11
C ALA A 218 -13.71 -8.54 36.41
N ALA A 219 -14.45 -7.51 35.99
CA ALA A 219 -15.90 -7.43 36.17
C ALA A 219 -16.65 -8.58 35.45
N ASP A 220 -16.13 -9.02 34.30
CA ASP A 220 -16.71 -10.10 33.50
C ASP A 220 -16.21 -11.51 33.90
N GLY A 221 -15.49 -11.64 35.03
CA GLY A 221 -14.96 -12.91 35.51
C GLY A 221 -13.64 -13.34 34.87
N GLY A 222 -12.94 -12.40 34.22
CA GLY A 222 -11.66 -12.56 33.54
C GLY A 222 -10.43 -12.25 34.40
N GLN A 223 -10.45 -12.54 35.71
CA GLN A 223 -9.34 -12.21 36.63
C GLN A 223 -8.00 -12.80 36.17
N ALA A 224 -8.01 -13.96 35.50
CA ALA A 224 -6.81 -14.59 34.98
C ALA A 224 -6.13 -13.79 33.85
N ILE A 225 -6.86 -12.90 33.18
CA ILE A 225 -6.34 -12.07 32.08
C ILE A 225 -6.27 -10.59 32.44
N ALA A 226 -6.92 -10.14 33.50
CA ALA A 226 -7.05 -8.72 33.84
C ALA A 226 -5.71 -7.99 34.01
N ASP A 227 -4.64 -8.70 34.41
CA ASP A 227 -3.31 -8.12 34.57
C ASP A 227 -2.42 -8.27 33.31
N GLN A 228 -2.99 -8.66 32.17
CA GLN A 228 -2.25 -8.73 30.91
C GLN A 228 -2.17 -7.34 30.26
N PRO A 229 -1.00 -6.96 29.70
CA PRO A 229 -0.85 -5.68 29.02
C PRO A 229 -1.67 -5.65 27.72
N THR A 230 -2.39 -4.55 27.50
CA THR A 230 -3.19 -4.28 26.30
C THR A 230 -2.86 -2.90 25.76
N ALA A 231 -2.82 -2.75 24.44
CA ALA A 231 -2.57 -1.45 23.82
C ALA A 231 -3.73 -0.46 24.07
N ILE A 232 -3.38 0.82 24.14
CA ILE A 232 -4.33 1.95 24.15
C ILE A 232 -4.74 2.20 22.71
N TRP A 233 -6.03 2.36 22.44
CA TRP A 233 -6.51 2.71 21.11
C TRP A 233 -6.79 4.20 21.05
N LEU A 234 -6.12 4.89 20.12
CA LEU A 234 -6.47 6.23 19.72
C LEU A 234 -7.24 6.12 18.40
N ASP A 235 -8.56 6.02 18.50
CA ASP A 235 -9.49 5.76 17.40
C ASP A 235 -10.40 6.95 17.05
N SER A 236 -10.06 8.12 17.61
CA SER A 236 -10.66 9.43 17.31
C SER A 236 -9.79 10.54 17.90
N ILE A 237 -9.95 11.78 17.44
CA ILE A 237 -9.37 12.98 18.06
C ILE A 237 -9.77 13.07 19.55
N ALA A 238 -11.01 12.70 19.89
CA ALA A 238 -11.49 12.73 21.26
C ALA A 238 -10.77 11.75 22.20
N SER A 239 -10.29 10.60 21.69
CA SER A 239 -9.54 9.61 22.47
C SER A 239 -8.19 10.14 23.01
N ILE A 240 -7.63 11.19 22.40
CA ILE A 240 -6.35 11.78 22.82
C ILE A 240 -6.48 12.45 24.19
N THR A 241 -7.59 13.16 24.42
CA THR A 241 -7.80 13.98 25.63
C THR A 241 -8.95 13.53 26.51
N ALA A 242 -9.78 12.58 26.04
CA ALA A 242 -10.95 12.05 26.72
C ALA A 242 -11.84 13.15 27.37
N PRO A 243 -12.32 14.14 26.60
CA PRO A 243 -13.14 15.20 27.18
C PRO A 243 -14.47 14.63 27.71
N PRO A 244 -15.07 15.25 28.74
CA PRO A 244 -16.32 14.75 29.33
C PRO A 244 -17.43 14.54 28.28
N GLY A 245 -17.99 13.32 28.25
CA GLY A 245 -19.04 12.94 27.32
C GLY A 245 -18.57 12.42 25.96
N SER A 246 -17.25 12.29 25.73
CA SER A 246 -16.68 11.68 24.52
C SER A 246 -16.87 10.17 24.42
N GLY A 247 -17.13 9.50 25.54
CA GLY A 247 -17.17 8.03 25.62
C GLY A 247 -15.83 7.38 25.98
N TYR A 248 -14.76 8.17 26.13
CA TYR A 248 -13.48 7.73 26.67
C TYR A 248 -13.34 8.18 28.13
N ASP A 249 -12.83 7.27 28.97
CA ASP A 249 -12.60 7.55 30.39
C ASP A 249 -11.19 8.12 30.65
N THR A 250 -10.23 7.82 29.77
CA THR A 250 -8.81 8.16 29.96
C THR A 250 -8.19 8.59 28.63
N GLY A 251 -7.49 9.73 28.63
CA GLY A 251 -6.75 10.22 27.46
C GLY A 251 -5.30 9.73 27.44
N LEU A 252 -4.59 9.95 26.33
CA LEU A 252 -3.20 9.49 26.15
C LEU A 252 -2.28 9.96 27.28
N ARG A 253 -2.34 11.24 27.65
CA ARG A 253 -1.49 11.81 28.70
C ARG A 253 -1.67 11.10 30.05
N GLU A 254 -2.91 10.80 30.41
CA GLU A 254 -3.23 10.12 31.65
C GLU A 254 -2.83 8.64 31.61
N HIS A 255 -2.93 7.98 30.45
CA HIS A 255 -2.37 6.63 30.29
C HIS A 255 -0.85 6.59 30.49
N LEU A 256 -0.11 7.56 29.94
CA LEU A 256 1.35 7.65 30.14
C LEU A 256 1.69 7.94 31.61
N ASP A 257 0.89 8.77 32.29
CA ASP A 257 1.03 8.99 33.74
C ASP A 257 0.80 7.71 34.55
N ASN A 258 -0.28 6.98 34.24
CA ASN A 258 -0.55 5.68 34.85
C ASN A 258 0.57 4.67 34.60
N ALA A 259 1.21 4.69 33.43
CA ALA A 259 2.35 3.83 33.13
C ALA A 259 3.56 4.15 34.01
N LEU A 260 3.88 5.43 34.20
CA LEU A 260 4.92 5.87 35.14
C LEU A 260 4.59 5.45 36.58
N GLU A 261 3.34 5.60 37.02
CA GLU A 261 2.90 5.20 38.35
C GLU A 261 2.99 3.69 38.59
N GLN A 262 2.73 2.88 37.56
CA GLN A 262 2.92 1.43 37.59
C GLN A 262 4.40 1.02 37.57
N GLY A 263 5.32 1.94 37.28
CA GLY A 263 6.72 1.62 37.01
C GLY A 263 6.91 0.80 35.74
N ALA A 264 6.04 1.01 34.74
CA ALA A 264 6.17 0.37 33.45
C ALA A 264 7.35 0.97 32.66
N ASP A 265 8.02 0.12 31.86
CA ASP A 265 9.08 0.53 30.93
C ASP A 265 8.52 0.85 29.53
N LEU A 266 7.37 0.25 29.16
CA LEU A 266 6.83 0.28 27.80
C LEU A 266 5.32 0.48 27.77
N VAL A 267 4.87 1.34 26.86
CA VAL A 267 3.46 1.58 26.54
C VAL A 267 3.21 1.24 25.07
N GLN A 268 2.06 0.61 24.78
CA GLN A 268 1.64 0.34 23.41
C GLN A 268 0.44 1.22 23.07
N VAL A 269 0.50 1.92 21.95
CA VAL A 269 -0.54 2.82 21.45
C VAL A 269 -0.87 2.42 20.03
N VAL A 270 -2.15 2.27 19.72
CA VAL A 270 -2.66 2.06 18.36
C VAL A 270 -3.12 3.41 17.84
N VAL A 271 -2.46 3.90 16.80
CA VAL A 271 -2.79 5.14 16.11
C VAL A 271 -3.73 4.78 14.97
N TYR A 272 -5.03 5.12 15.09
CA TYR A 272 -6.07 4.59 14.21
C TYR A 272 -7.22 5.56 13.93
N ASP A 273 -6.98 6.63 13.20
CA ASP A 273 -8.04 7.57 12.81
C ASP A 273 -7.90 8.07 11.37
N LEU A 274 -7.49 7.16 10.49
CA LEU A 274 -7.18 7.51 9.10
C LEU A 274 -8.39 8.11 8.36
N PRO A 275 -8.22 9.23 7.62
CA PRO A 275 -9.30 9.82 6.84
C PRO A 275 -9.78 8.89 5.73
N GLY A 276 -11.09 8.68 5.64
CA GLY A 276 -11.68 7.76 4.68
C GLY A 276 -13.19 7.54 4.84
N GLY A 277 -13.78 8.03 5.93
CA GLY A 277 -15.22 8.01 6.20
C GLY A 277 -15.88 6.67 5.85
N ARG A 278 -17.06 6.75 5.22
CA ARG A 278 -17.85 5.58 4.78
C ARG A 278 -17.22 4.75 3.66
N CYS A 279 -16.08 5.19 3.13
CA CYS A 279 -15.37 4.55 2.03
C CYS A 279 -14.25 3.61 2.48
N ALA A 280 -13.83 3.68 3.75
CA ALA A 280 -12.95 2.68 4.33
C ALA A 280 -13.71 1.36 4.46
N LEU A 281 -13.23 0.30 3.79
CA LEU A 281 -13.90 -1.00 3.64
C LEU A 281 -14.38 -1.68 4.94
N LEU A 282 -13.88 -1.22 6.09
CA LEU A 282 -14.08 -1.81 7.40
C LEU A 282 -14.11 -0.79 8.55
N SER A 283 -14.03 0.54 8.28
CA SER A 283 -14.23 1.58 9.29
C SER A 283 -15.40 2.50 8.90
N PRO A 284 -16.65 2.00 8.90
CA PRO A 284 -17.83 2.84 8.70
C PRO A 284 -18.05 3.85 9.86
N HIS A 285 -17.11 3.90 10.81
CA HIS A 285 -17.12 4.70 12.03
C HIS A 285 -15.96 5.69 12.13
N GLY A 286 -15.02 5.71 11.16
CA GLY A 286 -13.96 6.73 11.13
C GLY A 286 -14.58 8.11 11.04
N GLU A 287 -14.18 9.01 11.94
CA GLU A 287 -14.80 10.33 12.04
C GLU A 287 -14.36 11.28 10.93
N LEU A 288 -13.19 11.02 10.35
CA LEU A 288 -12.60 11.85 9.29
C LEU A 288 -12.98 11.36 7.89
N GLU A 289 -13.53 12.29 7.10
CA GLU A 289 -13.82 12.11 5.69
C GLU A 289 -12.53 12.12 4.83
N VAL A 290 -12.61 11.61 3.61
CA VAL A 290 -11.42 11.36 2.76
C VAL A 290 -10.59 12.61 2.43
N ASP A 291 -11.19 13.80 2.43
CA ASP A 291 -10.53 15.08 2.16
C ASP A 291 -10.00 15.78 3.42
N GLU A 292 -10.16 15.18 4.60
CA GLU A 292 -9.77 15.75 5.90
C GLU A 292 -8.35 15.33 6.33
N LEU A 293 -7.45 15.12 5.37
CA LEU A 293 -6.05 14.78 5.64
C LEU A 293 -5.35 15.82 6.53
N GLU A 294 -5.66 17.10 6.37
CA GLU A 294 -5.04 18.14 7.20
C GLU A 294 -5.54 18.09 8.64
N VAL A 295 -6.82 17.78 8.87
CA VAL A 295 -7.38 17.58 10.22
C VAL A 295 -6.68 16.42 10.93
N TYR A 296 -6.51 15.29 10.22
CA TYR A 296 -5.73 14.16 10.74
C TYR A 296 -4.31 14.54 11.13
N ARG A 297 -3.65 15.41 10.36
CA ARG A 297 -2.29 15.88 10.70
C ARG A 297 -2.32 16.74 11.96
N THR A 298 -3.09 17.82 11.94
CA THR A 298 -2.97 18.89 12.92
C THR A 298 -3.77 18.68 14.19
N GLU A 299 -4.83 17.87 14.14
CA GLU A 299 -5.75 17.63 15.27
C GLU A 299 -5.64 16.21 15.83
N PHE A 300 -5.10 15.26 15.08
CA PHE A 300 -4.88 13.89 15.55
C PHE A 300 -3.39 13.57 15.78
N ILE A 301 -2.56 13.54 14.74
CA ILE A 301 -1.15 13.12 14.86
C ILE A 301 -0.28 14.12 15.62
N ASP A 302 -0.36 15.42 15.30
CA ASP A 302 0.53 16.41 15.90
C ASP A 302 0.33 16.51 17.43
N PRO A 303 -0.90 16.51 17.97
CA PRO A 303 -1.11 16.44 19.43
C PRO A 303 -0.59 15.16 20.09
N ILE A 304 -0.69 14.01 19.41
CA ILE A 304 -0.11 12.74 19.91
C ILE A 304 1.41 12.88 20.01
N ALA A 305 2.06 13.34 18.94
CA ALA A 305 3.50 13.54 18.90
C ALA A 305 3.96 14.56 19.95
N GLU A 306 3.20 15.63 20.20
CA GLU A 306 3.50 16.61 21.26
C GLU A 306 3.44 15.97 22.66
N ILE A 307 2.45 15.12 22.94
CA ILE A 307 2.34 14.43 24.22
C ILE A 307 3.49 13.44 24.39
N GLU A 308 3.81 12.65 23.38
CA GLU A 308 4.90 11.65 23.42
C GLU A 308 6.29 12.27 23.53
N ALA A 309 6.46 13.50 23.01
CA ALA A 309 7.71 14.26 23.09
C ALA A 309 7.93 14.94 24.44
N ASP A 310 6.94 14.92 25.34
CA ASP A 310 7.06 15.54 26.66
C ASP A 310 8.22 14.88 27.44
N PRO A 311 9.23 15.66 27.89
CA PRO A 311 10.37 15.11 28.64
C PRO A 311 10.00 14.29 29.87
N LYS A 312 8.79 14.47 30.42
CA LYS A 312 8.23 13.64 31.49
C LYS A 312 8.22 12.14 31.13
N TYR A 313 8.04 11.80 29.86
CA TYR A 313 7.91 10.43 29.38
C TYR A 313 9.17 9.89 28.70
N ALA A 314 10.30 10.61 28.78
CA ALA A 314 11.53 10.23 28.10
C ALA A 314 12.07 8.84 28.49
N ASP A 315 11.75 8.37 29.71
CA ASP A 315 12.14 7.05 30.21
C ASP A 315 11.19 5.92 29.76
N LEU A 316 9.98 6.25 29.26
CA LEU A 316 9.04 5.27 28.70
C LEU A 316 9.41 4.94 27.25
N ARG A 317 9.36 3.66 26.90
CA ARG A 317 9.38 3.19 25.50
C ARG A 317 7.96 3.23 24.97
N ILE A 318 7.68 4.12 24.03
CA ILE A 318 6.33 4.27 23.46
C ILE A 318 6.30 3.55 22.12
N VAL A 319 5.51 2.49 22.02
CA VAL A 319 5.36 1.69 20.80
C VAL A 319 4.06 2.04 20.10
N ASN A 320 4.17 2.65 18.93
CA ASN A 320 3.04 3.07 18.11
C ASN A 320 2.76 2.04 17.02
N ILE A 321 1.60 1.40 17.06
CA ILE A 321 1.06 0.57 16.00
C ILE A 321 0.35 1.50 15.02
N ILE A 322 0.92 1.63 13.82
CA ILE A 322 0.52 2.66 12.86
C ILE A 322 -0.56 2.11 11.94
N GLU A 323 -1.75 2.67 12.09
CA GLU A 323 -2.89 2.59 11.17
C GLU A 323 -3.20 1.17 10.70
N PRO A 324 -3.67 0.28 11.60
CA PRO A 324 -4.15 -1.04 11.21
C PRO A 324 -5.20 -0.96 10.11
N ASN A 325 -5.26 -1.98 9.25
CA ASN A 325 -6.30 -2.08 8.23
C ASN A 325 -6.35 -0.83 7.30
N SER A 326 -5.18 -0.30 6.94
CA SER A 326 -5.03 0.86 6.05
C SER A 326 -4.42 0.49 4.69
N LEU A 327 -3.10 0.66 4.53
CA LEU A 327 -2.32 0.47 3.30
C LEU A 327 -2.57 -0.87 2.58
N PRO A 328 -2.73 -2.02 3.25
CA PRO A 328 -3.06 -3.28 2.58
C PRO A 328 -4.33 -3.21 1.70
N ASN A 329 -5.30 -2.38 2.07
CA ASN A 329 -6.53 -2.17 1.29
C ASN A 329 -6.26 -1.55 -0.09
N LEU A 330 -5.19 -0.78 -0.26
CA LEU A 330 -4.81 -0.21 -1.55
C LEU A 330 -4.38 -1.26 -2.57
N LEU A 331 -4.09 -2.49 -2.13
CA LEU A 331 -3.64 -3.59 -2.97
C LEU A 331 -4.72 -4.62 -3.26
N THR A 332 -5.55 -4.93 -2.25
CA THR A 332 -6.49 -6.05 -2.32
C THR A 332 -7.96 -5.61 -2.30
N GLY A 333 -8.22 -4.35 -1.97
CA GLY A 333 -9.56 -3.83 -1.66
C GLY A 333 -10.28 -3.11 -2.81
N THR A 334 -9.72 -3.05 -4.02
CA THR A 334 -10.29 -2.19 -5.08
C THR A 334 -11.72 -2.55 -5.47
N GLY A 335 -12.10 -3.84 -5.48
CA GLY A 335 -13.48 -4.26 -5.83
C GLY A 335 -14.56 -3.79 -4.85
N ASN A 336 -14.16 -3.27 -3.70
CA ASN A 336 -15.01 -2.89 -2.59
C ASN A 336 -14.92 -1.36 -2.36
N LEU A 337 -13.83 -0.73 -2.84
CA LEU A 337 -13.63 0.73 -3.02
C LEU A 337 -14.24 1.25 -4.33
N GLU A 338 -14.74 0.36 -5.19
CA GLU A 338 -15.46 0.66 -6.45
C GLU A 338 -16.90 1.19 -6.23
N ARG A 339 -17.26 1.55 -5.00
CA ARG A 339 -18.52 2.28 -4.79
C ARG A 339 -18.41 3.67 -5.43
N PRO A 340 -19.43 4.15 -6.17
CA PRO A 340 -19.38 5.44 -6.86
C PRO A 340 -19.02 6.63 -5.95
N GLU A 341 -19.35 6.53 -4.67
CA GLU A 341 -19.02 7.51 -3.63
C GLU A 341 -17.53 7.53 -3.22
N CYS A 342 -16.76 6.50 -3.55
CA CYS A 342 -15.38 6.33 -3.09
C CYS A 342 -14.39 6.67 -4.21
N ASN A 343 -13.84 7.88 -4.14
CA ASN A 343 -12.79 8.34 -5.05
C ASN A 343 -11.48 7.60 -4.74
N VAL A 344 -11.29 6.40 -5.31
CA VAL A 344 -10.15 5.51 -5.02
C VAL A 344 -8.78 6.19 -5.18
N PRO A 345 -8.51 7.00 -6.23
CA PRO A 345 -7.28 7.76 -6.31
C PRO A 345 -7.05 8.71 -5.12
N LEU A 346 -8.10 9.45 -4.72
CA LEU A 346 -8.02 10.36 -3.57
C LEU A 346 -7.78 9.57 -2.27
N ILE A 347 -8.44 8.43 -2.08
CA ILE A 347 -8.23 7.55 -0.92
C ILE A 347 -6.77 7.08 -0.85
N ALA A 348 -6.20 6.66 -1.99
CA ALA A 348 -4.81 6.20 -2.04
C ALA A 348 -3.82 7.30 -1.65
N ASP A 349 -4.01 8.51 -2.17
CA ASP A 349 -3.17 9.67 -1.85
C ASP A 349 -3.34 10.08 -0.37
N THR A 350 -4.57 10.07 0.16
CA THR A 350 -4.87 10.35 1.57
C THR A 350 -4.24 9.32 2.49
N TYR A 351 -4.39 8.02 2.22
CA TYR A 351 -3.83 6.94 3.05
C TYR A 351 -2.31 7.00 3.11
N VAL A 352 -1.66 7.15 1.96
CA VAL A 352 -0.20 7.30 1.90
C VAL A 352 0.23 8.59 2.61
N GLY A 353 -0.44 9.71 2.35
CA GLY A 353 -0.12 10.99 2.96
C GLY A 353 -0.29 11.02 4.49
N ALA A 354 -1.30 10.33 5.02
CA ALA A 354 -1.57 10.18 6.44
C ALA A 354 -0.48 9.36 7.12
N VAL A 355 -0.20 8.15 6.63
CA VAL A 355 0.83 7.28 7.21
C VAL A 355 2.24 7.89 7.10
N VAL A 356 2.56 8.57 6.00
CA VAL A 356 3.82 9.32 5.87
C VAL A 356 3.95 10.39 6.95
N HIS A 357 2.87 11.12 7.26
CA HIS A 357 2.89 12.14 8.32
C HIS A 357 3.03 11.51 9.71
N ALA A 358 2.22 10.49 10.03
CA ALA A 358 2.30 9.75 11.29
C ALA A 358 3.72 9.22 11.56
N LEU A 359 4.31 8.53 10.59
CA LEU A 359 5.68 8.03 10.70
C LEU A 359 6.71 9.15 10.91
N SER A 360 6.54 10.29 10.24
CA SER A 360 7.47 11.43 10.35
C SER A 360 7.37 12.12 11.71
N ALA A 361 6.15 12.46 12.13
CA ALA A 361 5.91 13.23 13.35
C ALA A 361 6.23 12.42 14.61
N LEU A 362 5.75 11.16 14.69
CA LEU A 362 5.99 10.29 15.85
C LEU A 362 7.46 9.88 15.95
N HIS A 363 8.15 9.67 14.81
CA HIS A 363 9.59 9.44 14.84
C HIS A 363 10.36 10.64 15.42
N ALA A 364 9.92 11.86 15.08
CA ALA A 364 10.52 13.11 15.55
C ALA A 364 10.18 13.43 17.02
N ALA A 365 9.17 12.80 17.60
CA ALA A 365 8.75 13.03 18.99
C ALA A 365 9.86 12.69 20.00
N GLY A 366 10.66 11.65 19.75
CA GLY A 366 11.81 11.37 20.59
C GLY A 366 12.46 10.01 20.36
N PRO A 367 13.71 9.80 20.82
CA PRO A 367 14.42 8.53 20.67
C PRO A 367 13.73 7.35 21.38
N ASN A 368 12.81 7.62 22.29
CA ASN A 368 12.01 6.66 23.04
C ASN A 368 10.70 6.23 22.34
N VAL A 369 10.40 6.77 21.15
CA VAL A 369 9.23 6.39 20.33
C VAL A 369 9.59 5.39 19.23
N TYR A 370 8.81 4.33 19.09
CA TYR A 370 9.05 3.18 18.20
C TYR A 370 7.82 2.92 17.35
N ASN A 371 7.90 3.14 16.03
CA ASN A 371 6.76 2.91 15.15
C ASN A 371 6.80 1.50 14.55
N TYR A 372 5.71 0.76 14.71
CA TYR A 372 5.46 -0.53 14.07
C TYR A 372 4.34 -0.35 13.04
N LEU A 373 4.68 -0.50 11.76
CA LEU A 373 3.69 -0.37 10.69
C LEU A 373 2.83 -1.63 10.62
N ASP A 374 1.51 -1.49 10.58
CA ASP A 374 0.63 -2.64 10.40
C ASP A 374 0.84 -3.29 9.03
N ALA A 375 0.99 -4.61 9.04
CA ALA A 375 1.26 -5.44 7.88
C ALA A 375 0.15 -6.48 7.65
N ALA A 376 -1.10 -6.17 8.03
CA ALA A 376 -2.24 -7.07 7.93
C ALA A 376 -1.95 -8.44 8.56
N HIS A 377 -2.18 -9.53 7.82
CA HIS A 377 -1.97 -10.91 8.29
C HIS A 377 -1.77 -11.86 7.10
N HIS A 378 -1.36 -13.11 7.35
CA HIS A 378 -1.03 -14.07 6.29
C HIS A 378 -2.23 -14.37 5.38
N ALA A 379 -3.43 -14.49 5.95
CA ALA A 379 -4.65 -14.73 5.19
C ALA A 379 -5.18 -13.50 4.42
N TRP A 380 -4.40 -12.41 4.35
CA TRP A 380 -4.68 -11.24 3.53
C TRP A 380 -3.55 -11.00 2.52
N LEU A 381 -2.30 -10.91 2.99
CA LEU A 381 -1.15 -10.58 2.16
C LEU A 381 -0.27 -11.78 1.80
N GLY A 382 -0.63 -12.99 2.25
CA GLY A 382 0.21 -14.18 2.09
C GLY A 382 0.29 -14.79 0.68
N TRP A 383 -0.57 -14.37 -0.24
CA TRP A 383 -0.42 -14.72 -1.65
C TRP A 383 0.72 -13.94 -2.28
N GLU A 384 1.51 -14.59 -3.14
CA GLU A 384 2.64 -13.94 -3.84
C GLU A 384 2.21 -12.67 -4.61
N THR A 385 0.98 -12.67 -5.12
CA THR A 385 0.35 -11.55 -5.82
C THR A 385 0.12 -10.33 -4.94
N ASN A 386 0.07 -10.51 -3.62
CA ASN A 386 -0.17 -9.45 -2.63
C ASN A 386 1.09 -9.15 -1.81
N PHE A 387 1.84 -10.18 -1.43
CA PHE A 387 3.00 -10.10 -0.54
C PHE A 387 4.06 -9.12 -1.06
N ARG A 388 4.54 -9.32 -2.29
CA ARG A 388 5.59 -8.45 -2.86
C ARG A 388 5.10 -7.02 -3.08
N PRO A 389 3.91 -6.78 -3.66
CA PRO A 389 3.38 -5.42 -3.75
C PRO A 389 3.21 -4.73 -2.40
N ALA A 390 2.82 -5.45 -1.35
CA ALA A 390 2.72 -4.91 0.01
C ALA A 390 4.08 -4.47 0.55
N ALA A 391 5.09 -5.34 0.49
CA ALA A 391 6.44 -4.99 0.90
C ALA A 391 6.98 -3.76 0.12
N GLN A 392 6.69 -3.67 -1.18
CA GLN A 392 7.07 -2.51 -2.00
C GLN A 392 6.31 -1.24 -1.59
N LEU A 393 5.01 -1.34 -1.30
CA LEU A 393 4.20 -0.22 -0.82
C LEU A 393 4.73 0.31 0.52
N PHE A 394 4.94 -0.57 1.49
CA PHE A 394 5.49 -0.19 2.80
C PHE A 394 6.87 0.47 2.67
N ALA A 395 7.76 -0.10 1.86
CA ALA A 395 9.07 0.49 1.62
C ALA A 395 8.99 1.87 0.93
N ARG A 396 8.03 2.09 0.03
CA ARG A 396 7.82 3.41 -0.59
C ARG A 396 7.31 4.43 0.43
N VAL A 397 6.30 4.07 1.23
CA VAL A 397 5.73 4.93 2.28
C VAL A 397 6.80 5.33 3.29
N ALA A 398 7.55 4.36 3.83
CA ALA A 398 8.62 4.63 4.78
C ALA A 398 9.72 5.53 4.20
N ARG A 399 10.07 5.39 2.92
CA ARG A 399 11.06 6.26 2.26
C ARG A 399 10.58 7.69 2.00
N GLN A 400 9.26 7.92 1.96
CA GLN A 400 8.69 9.25 1.82
C GLN A 400 8.64 10.01 3.15
N ALA A 401 8.58 9.30 4.28
CA ALA A 401 8.61 9.91 5.61
C ALA A 401 9.93 10.66 5.86
N THR A 402 9.84 11.76 6.62
CA THR A 402 11.02 12.48 7.10
C THR A 402 11.72 11.62 8.14
N GLY A 403 12.97 11.23 7.88
CA GLY A 403 13.68 10.16 8.61
C GLY A 403 13.81 8.86 7.80
N GLY A 404 13.10 8.76 6.67
CA GLY A 404 13.15 7.63 5.75
C GLY A 404 12.76 6.31 6.43
N VAL A 405 13.39 5.22 6.02
CA VAL A 405 13.13 3.89 6.60
C VAL A 405 13.42 3.80 8.11
N GLY A 406 14.21 4.72 8.67
CA GLY A 406 14.47 4.79 10.11
C GLY A 406 13.25 5.19 10.96
N THR A 407 12.20 5.70 10.30
CA THR A 407 10.90 5.98 10.93
C THR A 407 10.11 4.73 11.27
N VAL A 408 10.50 3.54 10.78
CA VAL A 408 9.82 2.26 11.01
C VAL A 408 10.77 1.32 11.76
N GLN A 409 10.44 1.02 13.02
CA GLN A 409 11.21 0.08 13.86
C GLN A 409 10.84 -1.37 13.57
N GLY A 410 9.61 -1.63 13.13
CA GLY A 410 9.18 -2.98 12.79
C GLY A 410 7.82 -2.99 12.09
N PHE A 411 7.30 -4.21 11.97
CA PHE A 411 5.95 -4.46 11.45
C PHE A 411 5.19 -5.28 12.48
N VAL A 412 3.87 -5.07 12.55
CA VAL A 412 2.97 -5.90 13.35
C VAL A 412 1.96 -6.56 12.41
N THR A 413 1.69 -7.84 12.65
CA THR A 413 0.67 -8.59 11.92
C THR A 413 -0.43 -9.06 12.87
N ASN A 414 -1.58 -9.40 12.30
CA ASN A 414 -2.74 -9.92 13.03
C ASN A 414 -3.34 -8.95 14.05
N THR A 415 -3.12 -7.63 13.89
CA THR A 415 -3.73 -6.60 14.73
C THR A 415 -5.26 -6.73 14.66
N ALA A 416 -5.89 -6.99 15.81
CA ALA A 416 -7.33 -7.30 15.90
C ALA A 416 -7.81 -8.46 14.99
N GLY A 417 -6.88 -9.32 14.54
CA GLY A 417 -7.15 -10.49 13.72
C GLY A 417 -7.23 -11.78 14.54
N TYR A 418 -7.51 -12.89 13.85
CA TYR A 418 -7.69 -14.21 14.46
C TYR A 418 -6.82 -15.29 13.79
N ALA A 419 -5.89 -14.91 12.93
CA ALA A 419 -5.02 -15.88 12.27
C ALA A 419 -4.17 -16.61 13.31
N ALA A 420 -3.97 -17.92 13.12
CA ALA A 420 -3.18 -18.72 14.03
C ALA A 420 -1.74 -18.22 14.05
N THR A 421 -1.14 -18.09 15.23
CA THR A 421 0.29 -17.77 15.33
C THR A 421 1.14 -18.87 14.68
N ARG A 422 0.78 -20.14 14.90
CA ARG A 422 1.45 -21.30 14.32
C ARG A 422 0.43 -22.41 14.07
N GLU A 423 0.48 -23.03 12.89
CA GLU A 423 -0.27 -24.25 12.60
C GLU A 423 0.57 -25.48 12.97
N PRO A 424 0.18 -26.25 14.01
CA PRO A 424 1.05 -27.29 14.55
C PRO A 424 0.98 -28.62 13.77
N TYR A 425 0.00 -28.78 12.87
CA TYR A 425 -0.32 -30.07 12.26
C TYR A 425 0.05 -30.18 10.78
N TYR A 426 0.26 -29.05 10.09
CA TYR A 426 0.65 -29.02 8.69
C TYR A 426 1.35 -27.70 8.37
N THR A 427 2.07 -27.69 7.25
CA THR A 427 2.72 -26.51 6.67
C THR A 427 2.17 -26.26 5.27
N ALA A 428 2.43 -25.08 4.69
CA ALA A 428 2.07 -24.79 3.29
C ALA A 428 2.69 -25.76 2.26
N THR A 429 3.75 -26.49 2.62
CA THR A 429 4.40 -27.49 1.76
C THR A 429 3.86 -28.91 1.95
N THR A 430 2.90 -29.12 2.87
CA THR A 430 2.33 -30.44 3.16
C THR A 430 1.56 -30.98 1.96
N VAL A 431 1.64 -32.29 1.74
CA VAL A 431 0.93 -33.03 0.69
C VAL A 431 0.13 -34.16 1.33
N VAL A 432 -1.17 -34.20 1.07
CA VAL A 432 -2.10 -35.23 1.57
C VAL A 432 -2.60 -36.05 0.39
N ALA A 433 -2.33 -37.35 0.39
CA ALA A 433 -2.70 -38.27 -0.69
C ALA A 433 -2.28 -37.79 -2.10
N GLY A 434 -1.09 -37.19 -2.21
CA GLY A 434 -0.55 -36.66 -3.48
C GLY A 434 -1.06 -35.26 -3.86
N VAL A 435 -1.93 -34.65 -3.06
CA VAL A 435 -2.48 -33.30 -3.30
C VAL A 435 -1.91 -32.32 -2.28
N SER A 436 -1.39 -31.17 -2.73
CA SER A 436 -0.89 -30.13 -1.83
C SER A 436 -2.03 -29.55 -0.98
N VAL A 437 -1.78 -29.29 0.32
CA VAL A 437 -2.73 -28.61 1.21
C VAL A 437 -3.11 -27.21 0.72
N ARG A 438 -2.24 -26.58 -0.09
CA ARG A 438 -2.53 -25.30 -0.76
C ARG A 438 -3.72 -25.39 -1.71
N GLN A 439 -4.08 -26.58 -2.21
CA GLN A 439 -5.28 -26.76 -3.03
C GLN A 439 -6.58 -26.83 -2.21
N SER A 440 -6.48 -26.89 -0.87
CA SER A 440 -7.66 -26.90 -0.02
C SER A 440 -8.41 -25.57 -0.10
N ARG A 441 -9.71 -25.59 0.16
CA ARG A 441 -10.53 -24.37 0.22
C ARG A 441 -10.12 -23.40 1.33
N TRP A 442 -9.47 -23.91 2.38
CA TRP A 442 -9.02 -23.09 3.51
C TRP A 442 -7.74 -22.31 3.18
N VAL A 443 -6.74 -22.99 2.61
CA VAL A 443 -5.46 -22.37 2.28
C VAL A 443 -5.54 -21.59 0.96
N ASP A 444 -6.35 -22.06 0.00
CA ASP A 444 -6.62 -21.41 -1.29
C ASP A 444 -5.38 -20.83 -1.97
N TRP A 445 -4.37 -21.67 -2.16
CA TRP A 445 -3.08 -21.34 -2.76
C TRP A 445 -2.24 -20.29 -2.02
N ASN A 446 -2.61 -19.87 -0.82
CA ASN A 446 -1.76 -19.03 0.02
C ASN A 446 -0.40 -19.71 0.26
N ASN A 447 0.67 -18.92 0.32
CA ASN A 447 2.01 -19.44 0.60
C ASN A 447 2.22 -19.74 2.10
N TYR A 448 1.32 -19.28 2.95
CA TYR A 448 1.41 -19.35 4.41
C TYR A 448 0.14 -19.95 4.98
N VAL A 449 0.26 -20.54 6.16
CA VAL A 449 -0.87 -21.15 6.90
C VAL A 449 -0.99 -20.59 8.32
N ASP A 450 -0.03 -19.75 8.73
CA ASP A 450 0.05 -19.13 10.04
C ASP A 450 0.82 -17.81 9.98
N GLU A 451 0.72 -17.02 11.05
CA GLU A 451 1.36 -15.71 11.14
C GLU A 451 2.88 -15.81 11.31
N LEU A 452 3.37 -16.82 12.04
CA LEU A 452 4.81 -16.95 12.28
C LEU A 452 5.57 -17.15 10.98
N SER A 453 5.11 -18.06 10.11
CA SER A 453 5.75 -18.28 8.80
C SER A 453 5.60 -17.10 7.84
N PHE A 454 4.56 -16.29 8.00
CA PHE A 454 4.34 -15.08 7.19
C PHE A 454 5.22 -13.90 7.63
N ALA A 455 5.43 -13.74 8.93
CA ALA A 455 6.21 -12.64 9.50
C ALA A 455 7.73 -12.84 9.41
N THR A 456 8.20 -14.09 9.25
CA THR A 456 9.63 -14.46 9.11
C THR A 456 10.04 -14.60 7.65
#